data_AF-A0A1Q6XBH9-F1
#
_entry.id   AF-A0A1Q6XBH9-F1
#
_cell.length_a   1.000
_cell.length_b   1.000
_cell.length_c   1.000
_cell.angle_alpha   90.00
_cell.angle_beta   90.00
_cell.angle_gamma   90.00
#
_symmetry.space_group_name_H-M   'P 1'
#
loop_
_entity.id
_entity.type
_entity.pdbx_description
1 polymer ?
#
loop_
_entity_poly.entity_id
_entity_poly.type
_entity_poly.pdbx_seq_one_letter_code
_entity_poly.pdbx_strand_id
1 'polypeptide(L)'
;MIQAYFEDVRAVDTSAANGLCSAFRSPSADQWLRFQCVHGMGHGLMMVYDHDLPRALGGCDLLSEGWDRESCYGGAFMENVVNATAPHHAPHVLHSHVATHEHGAAPPFKALDPSDLQYPCSIMAQRYLVACYNMQTSVMLFFTHGDMAATARSCGDAPQALRPVCFQGMGREVSAWSHQDHHEAIRMCSFASAEYQPWCHVGVVKNFIDLTAKPADGIAYCRSVTGAANRRQCYEAVGEQIGTLRNNATEREAACGPVVADYRDACRYGARLTSTPPR
;
A
#
# COMPACT_ATOMS: atom_id res chain seq x y z
N MET A 1 2.32 17.70 -13.32
CA MET A 1 1.55 17.33 -12.13
C MET A 1 0.33 16.54 -12.58
N ILE A 2 0.02 15.40 -11.96
CA ILE A 2 -1.13 14.54 -12.32
C ILE A 2 -2.46 15.29 -12.12
N GLN A 3 -2.54 16.13 -11.09
CA GLN A 3 -3.68 17.03 -10.86
C GLN A 3 -3.94 17.93 -12.09
N ALA A 4 -2.92 18.63 -12.59
CA ALA A 4 -3.04 19.51 -13.76
C ALA A 4 -3.45 18.74 -15.03
N TYR A 5 -3.10 17.46 -15.15
CA TYR A 5 -3.58 16.62 -16.24
C TYR A 5 -5.10 16.44 -16.14
N PHE A 6 -5.63 16.11 -14.96
CA PHE A 6 -7.05 15.91 -14.76
C PHE A 6 -7.89 17.19 -14.71
N GLU A 7 -7.29 18.33 -14.39
CA GLU A 7 -7.93 19.64 -14.56
C GLU A 7 -8.11 20.02 -16.04
N ASP A 8 -7.18 19.58 -16.92
CA ASP A 8 -7.24 19.84 -18.36
C ASP A 8 -8.23 18.90 -19.09
N VAL A 9 -8.33 17.63 -18.67
CA VAL A 9 -9.43 16.74 -19.09
C VAL A 9 -10.66 16.95 -18.22
N ARG A 10 -11.53 17.89 -18.62
CA ARG A 10 -12.81 18.28 -17.97
C ARG A 10 -13.67 17.15 -17.37
N ALA A 11 -13.48 15.90 -17.80
CA ALA A 11 -13.97 14.70 -17.13
C ALA A 11 -12.95 13.55 -17.29
N VAL A 12 -12.72 12.77 -16.23
CA VAL A 12 -11.90 11.56 -16.32
C VAL A 12 -12.71 10.45 -16.98
N ASP A 13 -12.26 10.02 -18.17
CA ASP A 13 -12.81 8.87 -18.89
C ASP A 13 -11.78 7.75 -19.04
N THR A 14 -12.20 6.62 -19.62
CA THR A 14 -11.33 5.45 -19.84
C THR A 14 -10.09 5.79 -20.67
N SER A 15 -10.21 6.67 -21.68
CA SER A 15 -9.09 7.03 -22.54
C SER A 15 -8.07 7.86 -21.77
N ALA A 16 -8.52 8.88 -21.04
CA ALA A 16 -7.67 9.71 -20.21
C ALA A 16 -6.97 8.91 -19.10
N ALA A 17 -7.72 8.07 -18.37
CA ALA A 17 -7.17 7.24 -17.29
C ALA A 17 -6.06 6.30 -17.80
N ASN A 18 -6.29 5.60 -18.92
CA ASN A 18 -5.30 4.67 -19.48
C ASN A 18 -4.16 5.38 -20.23
N GLY A 19 -4.39 6.61 -20.69
CA GLY A 19 -3.41 7.42 -21.41
C GLY A 19 -2.32 7.98 -20.50
N LEU A 20 -2.67 8.41 -19.28
CA LEU A 20 -1.76 9.11 -18.36
C LEU A 20 -0.46 8.35 -18.09
N CYS A 21 -0.56 7.06 -17.74
CA CYS A 21 0.60 6.23 -17.38
C CYS A 21 1.07 5.33 -18.54
N SER A 22 0.59 5.55 -19.76
CA SER A 22 0.85 4.68 -20.92
C SER A 22 2.33 4.51 -21.25
N ALA A 23 3.15 5.56 -21.05
CA ALA A 23 4.59 5.52 -21.26
C ALA A 23 5.31 4.46 -20.40
N PHE A 24 4.73 4.06 -19.28
CA PHE A 24 5.29 3.09 -18.34
C PHE A 24 4.69 1.68 -18.46
N ARG A 25 3.87 1.41 -19.50
CA ARG A 25 3.21 0.11 -19.70
C ARG A 25 4.00 -0.86 -20.60
N SER A 26 5.10 -0.41 -21.20
CA SER A 26 5.97 -1.29 -22.00
C SER A 26 6.52 -2.44 -21.14
N PRO A 27 6.67 -3.67 -21.67
CA PRO A 27 7.35 -4.76 -20.96
C PRO A 27 8.79 -4.45 -20.53
N SER A 28 9.43 -3.48 -21.19
CA SER A 28 10.76 -2.98 -20.84
C SER A 28 10.75 -1.77 -19.90
N ALA A 29 9.58 -1.18 -19.63
CA ALA A 29 9.46 -0.02 -18.76
C ALA A 29 9.68 -0.42 -17.30
N ASP A 30 10.21 0.52 -16.52
CA ASP A 30 10.41 0.32 -15.09
C ASP A 30 9.06 0.15 -14.38
N GLN A 31 8.81 -1.04 -13.83
CA GLN A 31 7.57 -1.36 -13.13
C GLN A 31 7.38 -0.48 -11.88
N TRP A 32 8.47 -0.02 -11.27
CA TRP A 32 8.41 0.93 -10.16
C TRP A 32 7.88 2.30 -10.62
N LEU A 33 8.33 2.81 -11.76
CA LEU A 33 7.79 4.07 -12.31
C LEU A 33 6.32 3.95 -12.68
N ARG A 34 5.91 2.80 -13.23
CA ARG A 34 4.50 2.51 -13.48
C ARG A 34 3.71 2.57 -12.17
N PHE A 35 4.18 1.88 -11.13
CA PHE A 35 3.57 1.88 -9.79
C PHE A 35 3.38 3.32 -9.28
N GLN A 36 4.44 4.12 -9.28
CA GLN A 36 4.40 5.51 -8.82
C GLN A 36 3.40 6.36 -9.61
N CYS A 37 3.32 6.16 -10.93
CA CYS A 37 2.36 6.87 -11.78
C CYS A 37 0.92 6.51 -11.43
N VAL A 38 0.57 5.22 -11.41
CA VAL A 38 -0.81 4.79 -11.15
C VAL A 38 -1.23 4.99 -9.69
N HIS A 39 -0.29 4.93 -8.74
CA HIS A 39 -0.54 5.30 -7.35
C HIS A 39 -0.82 6.80 -7.23
N GLY A 40 0.02 7.64 -7.84
CA GLY A 40 -0.18 9.08 -7.92
C GLY A 40 -1.49 9.50 -8.60
N MET A 41 -2.01 8.67 -9.52
CA MET A 41 -3.34 8.85 -10.10
C MET A 41 -4.44 8.80 -9.03
N GLY A 42 -4.36 7.88 -8.07
CA GLY A 42 -5.30 7.79 -6.96
C GLY A 42 -5.35 9.06 -6.12
N HIS A 43 -4.18 9.63 -5.78
CA HIS A 43 -4.09 10.94 -5.11
C HIS A 43 -4.73 12.06 -5.94
N GLY A 44 -4.39 12.13 -7.23
CA GLY A 44 -4.94 13.14 -8.13
C GLY A 44 -6.46 13.07 -8.26
N LEU A 45 -7.03 11.86 -8.34
CA LEU A 45 -8.48 11.66 -8.38
C LEU A 45 -9.17 12.11 -7.09
N MET A 46 -8.55 11.86 -5.93
CA MET A 46 -9.05 12.37 -4.66
C MET A 46 -9.08 13.89 -4.61
N MET A 47 -8.03 14.56 -5.12
CA MET A 47 -7.97 16.02 -5.18
C MET A 47 -9.03 16.61 -6.14
N VAL A 48 -9.21 16.01 -7.32
CA VAL A 48 -10.16 16.49 -8.35
C VAL A 48 -11.62 16.24 -7.96
N TYR A 49 -11.87 15.27 -7.09
CA TYR A 49 -13.21 14.94 -6.61
C TYR A 49 -13.48 15.42 -5.18
N ASP A 50 -12.79 16.47 -4.72
CA ASP A 50 -13.02 17.10 -3.42
C ASP A 50 -12.99 16.11 -2.24
N HIS A 51 -12.07 15.13 -2.32
CA HIS A 51 -11.92 14.01 -1.39
C HIS A 51 -13.14 13.09 -1.24
N ASP A 52 -14.01 13.02 -2.26
CA ASP A 52 -15.02 11.97 -2.39
C ASP A 52 -14.36 10.64 -2.78
N LEU A 53 -14.05 9.82 -1.78
CA LEU A 53 -13.38 8.54 -1.94
C LEU A 53 -14.14 7.57 -2.87
N PRO A 54 -15.46 7.32 -2.72
CA PRO A 54 -16.21 6.51 -3.67
C PRO A 54 -16.07 6.98 -5.13
N ARG A 55 -16.10 8.30 -5.37
CA ARG A 55 -15.95 8.86 -6.72
C ARG A 55 -14.53 8.68 -7.27
N ALA A 56 -13.50 8.86 -6.44
CA ALA A 56 -12.11 8.61 -6.81
C ALA A 56 -11.85 7.13 -7.14
N LEU A 57 -12.39 6.20 -6.35
CA LEU A 57 -12.32 4.76 -6.62
C LEU A 57 -13.02 4.40 -7.94
N GLY A 58 -14.16 5.02 -8.24
CA GLY A 58 -14.82 4.89 -9.54
C GLY A 58 -13.98 5.42 -10.71
N GLY A 59 -13.17 6.45 -10.49
CA GLY A 59 -12.15 6.91 -11.46
C GLY A 59 -11.05 5.87 -11.67
N CYS A 60 -10.56 5.25 -10.60
CA CYS A 60 -9.58 4.15 -10.68
C CYS A 60 -10.15 2.93 -11.44
N ASP A 61 -11.44 2.62 -11.31
CA ASP A 61 -12.09 1.51 -12.04
C ASP A 61 -11.99 1.64 -13.57
N LEU A 62 -11.72 2.84 -14.10
CA LEU A 62 -11.52 3.08 -15.53
C LEU A 62 -10.20 2.48 -16.08
N LEU A 63 -9.26 2.12 -15.21
CA LEU A 63 -8.01 1.48 -15.60
C LEU A 63 -8.26 0.05 -16.07
N SER A 64 -7.67 -0.30 -17.22
CA SER A 64 -7.88 -1.60 -17.86
C SER A 64 -7.25 -2.77 -17.10
N GLU A 65 -6.05 -2.58 -16.54
CA GLU A 65 -5.30 -3.64 -15.88
C GLU A 65 -5.58 -3.69 -14.37
N GLY A 66 -5.77 -4.90 -13.83
CA GLY A 66 -6.10 -5.10 -12.42
C GLY A 66 -5.01 -4.60 -11.47
N TRP A 67 -3.74 -4.73 -11.85
CA TRP A 67 -2.63 -4.23 -11.05
C TRP A 67 -2.61 -2.69 -11.00
N ASP A 68 -2.95 -2.01 -12.11
CA ASP A 68 -3.05 -0.55 -12.13
C ASP A 68 -4.19 -0.07 -11.23
N ARG A 69 -5.35 -0.74 -11.28
CA ARG A 69 -6.49 -0.46 -10.40
C ARG A 69 -6.10 -0.57 -8.93
N GLU A 70 -5.47 -1.67 -8.54
CA GLU A 70 -5.10 -1.90 -7.14
C GLU A 70 -4.11 -0.82 -6.63
N SER A 71 -3.13 -0.44 -7.45
CA SER A 71 -2.19 0.63 -7.09
C SER A 71 -2.88 2.00 -6.96
N CYS A 72 -3.81 2.31 -7.89
CA CYS A 72 -4.62 3.52 -7.85
C CYS A 72 -5.51 3.59 -6.61
N TYR A 73 -6.17 2.48 -6.24
CA TYR A 73 -6.94 2.40 -4.99
C TYR A 73 -6.06 2.69 -3.78
N GLY A 74 -4.84 2.13 -3.75
CA GLY A 74 -3.87 2.40 -2.68
C GLY A 74 -3.59 3.89 -2.48
N GLY A 75 -3.37 4.64 -3.57
CA GLY A 75 -3.17 6.09 -3.51
C GLY A 75 -4.41 6.85 -3.04
N ALA A 76 -5.60 6.46 -3.52
CA ALA A 76 -6.86 7.08 -3.11
C ALA A 76 -7.15 6.87 -1.61
N PHE A 77 -6.96 5.65 -1.10
CA PHE A 77 -7.12 5.37 0.34
C PHE A 77 -6.06 6.09 1.18
N MET A 78 -4.80 6.16 0.72
CA MET A 78 -3.75 6.91 1.41
C MET A 78 -4.15 8.39 1.54
N GLU A 79 -4.57 9.02 0.45
CA GLU A 79 -5.01 10.42 0.46
C GLU A 79 -6.23 10.65 1.35
N ASN A 80 -7.20 9.73 1.37
CA ASN A 80 -8.37 9.81 2.27
C ASN A 80 -7.93 9.87 3.74
N VAL A 81 -6.98 9.03 4.13
CA VAL A 81 -6.44 9.01 5.50
C VAL A 81 -5.66 10.27 5.80
N VAL A 82 -4.74 10.68 4.92
CA VAL A 82 -3.88 11.85 5.12
C VAL A 82 -4.71 13.12 5.27
N ASN A 83 -5.66 13.35 4.35
CA ASN A 83 -6.56 14.49 4.40
C ASN A 83 -7.35 14.58 5.73
N ALA A 84 -7.78 13.43 6.26
CA ALA A 84 -8.60 13.37 7.47
C ALA A 84 -7.80 13.42 8.79
N THR A 85 -6.53 12.99 8.79
CA THR A 85 -5.72 12.84 10.01
C THR A 85 -4.64 13.91 10.16
N ALA A 86 -4.24 14.57 9.08
CA ALA A 86 -3.19 15.58 9.08
C ALA A 86 -3.52 16.80 8.21
N PRO A 87 -4.55 17.60 8.57
CA PRO A 87 -5.01 18.75 7.79
C PRO A 87 -3.99 19.90 7.66
N HIS A 88 -2.82 19.81 8.32
CA HIS A 88 -1.72 20.77 8.25
C HIS A 88 -0.43 20.22 7.61
N HIS A 89 -0.41 18.97 7.16
CA HIS A 89 0.58 18.54 6.19
C HIS A 89 0.12 19.09 4.85
N ALA A 90 0.60 20.29 4.54
CA ALA A 90 0.35 20.93 3.26
C ALA A 90 0.61 19.90 2.13
N PRO A 91 -0.36 19.61 1.24
CA PRO A 91 0.04 19.21 -0.10
C PRO A 91 0.98 20.33 -0.55
N HIS A 92 2.15 19.98 -1.08
CA HIS A 92 3.11 20.95 -1.62
C HIS A 92 2.40 22.20 -2.08
N VAL A 93 2.66 23.33 -1.40
CA VAL A 93 2.01 24.62 -1.64
C VAL A 93 2.09 24.94 -3.13
N LEU A 94 1.06 24.58 -3.87
CA LEU A 94 0.86 24.93 -5.26
C LEU A 94 -0.58 25.40 -5.35
N HIS A 95 -0.72 26.72 -5.24
CA HIS A 95 -1.87 27.53 -5.59
C HIS A 95 -2.93 26.79 -6.42
N SER A 96 -3.96 26.26 -5.75
CA SER A 96 -5.21 25.90 -6.40
C SER A 96 -5.90 27.20 -6.81
N HIS A 97 -5.93 27.49 -8.10
CA HIS A 97 -6.94 28.38 -8.64
C HIS A 97 -8.28 27.65 -8.50
N VAL A 98 -9.09 28.09 -7.54
CA VAL A 98 -10.45 27.62 -7.34
C VAL A 98 -11.27 27.96 -8.58
N ALA A 99 -11.48 26.98 -9.46
CA ALA A 99 -12.57 27.02 -10.42
C ALA A 99 -13.83 26.53 -9.71
N THR A 100 -14.72 27.47 -9.36
CA THR A 100 -16.02 27.18 -8.78
C THR A 100 -16.89 26.43 -9.79
N HIS A 101 -16.95 25.11 -9.67
CA HIS A 101 -17.98 24.31 -10.33
C HIS A 101 -19.08 23.98 -9.32
N GLU A 102 -20.14 24.78 -9.32
CA GLU A 102 -21.39 24.48 -8.60
C GLU A 102 -22.08 23.29 -9.26
N HIS A 103 -21.91 22.11 -8.66
CA HIS A 103 -22.79 20.97 -8.87
C HIS A 103 -23.44 20.65 -7.52
N GLY A 104 -24.79 20.65 -7.48
CA GLY A 104 -25.59 20.52 -6.27
C GLY A 104 -25.07 19.43 -5.33
N ALA A 105 -24.54 19.87 -4.18
CA ALA A 105 -23.68 19.06 -3.35
C ALA A 105 -24.49 17.95 -2.64
N ALA A 106 -24.22 16.71 -3.01
CA ALA A 106 -24.37 15.61 -2.07
C ALA A 106 -23.58 15.96 -0.78
N PRO A 107 -24.02 15.52 0.41
CA PRO A 107 -23.24 15.72 1.61
C PRO A 107 -21.82 15.14 1.40
N PRO A 108 -20.77 15.84 1.87
CA PRO A 108 -19.40 15.39 1.68
C PRO A 108 -19.21 13.98 2.25
N PHE A 109 -18.41 13.17 1.57
CA PHE A 109 -18.06 11.84 2.06
C PHE A 109 -17.43 11.96 3.47
N LYS A 110 -17.96 11.20 4.43
CA LYS A 110 -17.37 11.10 5.77
C LYS A 110 -16.06 10.32 5.61
N ALA A 111 -14.91 10.92 5.88
CA ALA A 111 -13.64 10.23 5.64
C ALA A 111 -13.31 9.16 6.70
N LEU A 112 -13.65 9.43 7.97
CA LEU A 112 -13.38 8.59 9.14
C LEU A 112 -14.58 8.53 10.08
N ASP A 113 -14.73 7.42 10.82
CA ASP A 113 -15.77 7.25 11.83
C ASP A 113 -15.18 6.82 13.19
N PRO A 114 -15.20 7.66 14.24
CA PRO A 114 -14.70 7.27 15.55
C PRO A 114 -15.52 6.14 16.21
N SER A 115 -16.73 5.87 15.72
CA SER A 115 -17.59 4.78 16.22
C SER A 115 -17.39 3.45 15.49
N ASP A 116 -16.62 3.44 14.40
CA ASP A 116 -16.31 2.26 13.60
C ASP A 116 -14.85 2.30 13.13
N LEU A 117 -13.97 1.59 13.85
CA LEU A 117 -12.55 1.51 13.51
C LEU A 117 -12.26 0.72 12.22
N GLN A 118 -13.27 0.10 11.60
CA GLN A 118 -13.17 -0.54 10.29
C GLN A 118 -13.64 0.40 9.16
N TYR A 119 -14.18 1.58 9.49
CA TYR A 119 -14.58 2.58 8.51
C TYR A 119 -13.36 3.26 7.87
N PRO A 120 -13.32 3.50 6.55
CA PRO A 120 -14.41 3.29 5.59
C PRO A 120 -14.51 1.86 5.02
N CYS A 121 -13.55 0.97 5.29
CA CYS A 121 -13.54 -0.38 4.70
C CYS A 121 -14.81 -1.20 5.00
N SER A 122 -15.49 -0.95 6.12
CA SER A 122 -16.76 -1.59 6.48
C SER A 122 -17.91 -1.31 5.51
N ILE A 123 -17.86 -0.20 4.77
CA ILE A 123 -18.90 0.21 3.80
C ILE A 123 -18.45 0.07 2.35
N MET A 124 -17.18 -0.25 2.10
CA MET A 124 -16.62 -0.35 0.76
C MET A 124 -17.02 -1.65 0.05
N ALA A 125 -17.13 -1.60 -1.27
CA ALA A 125 -17.35 -2.79 -2.08
C ALA A 125 -16.15 -3.74 -2.02
N GLN A 126 -16.41 -5.06 -2.13
CA GLN A 126 -15.41 -6.13 -2.02
C GLN A 126 -14.13 -5.90 -2.83
N ARG A 127 -14.26 -5.30 -4.03
CA ARG A 127 -13.15 -5.04 -4.95
C ARG A 127 -12.11 -4.06 -4.41
N TYR A 128 -12.47 -3.19 -3.47
CA TYR A 128 -11.57 -2.17 -2.92
C TYR A 128 -10.94 -2.60 -1.59
N LEU A 129 -11.40 -3.72 -1.00
CA LEU A 129 -11.09 -4.02 0.38
C LEU A 129 -9.63 -4.40 0.61
N VAL A 130 -8.92 -4.93 -0.38
CA VAL A 130 -7.48 -5.24 -0.23
C VAL A 130 -6.69 -3.93 -0.02
N ALA A 131 -6.78 -2.99 -0.96
CA ALA A 131 -6.18 -1.65 -0.80
C ALA A 131 -6.67 -0.94 0.48
N CYS A 132 -7.96 -1.03 0.79
CA CYS A 132 -8.54 -0.39 1.97
C CYS A 132 -7.93 -0.93 3.27
N TYR A 133 -8.00 -2.24 3.49
CA TYR A 133 -7.46 -2.85 4.73
C TYR A 133 -5.94 -2.75 4.82
N ASN A 134 -5.24 -2.59 3.70
CA ASN A 134 -3.83 -2.26 3.75
C ASN A 134 -3.61 -0.89 4.43
N MET A 135 -4.44 0.11 4.17
CA MET A 135 -4.35 1.45 4.77
C MET A 135 -5.11 1.61 6.11
N GLN A 136 -5.97 0.66 6.46
CA GLN A 136 -6.89 0.82 7.61
C GLN A 136 -6.19 1.00 8.96
N THR A 137 -4.98 0.45 9.15
CA THR A 137 -4.25 0.58 10.41
C THR A 137 -3.81 2.01 10.72
N SER A 138 -3.67 2.89 9.72
CA SER A 138 -3.42 4.31 9.95
C SER A 138 -4.63 4.98 10.62
N VAL A 139 -5.86 4.62 10.23
CA VAL A 139 -7.11 5.08 10.86
C VAL A 139 -7.22 4.56 12.28
N MET A 140 -6.94 3.26 12.47
CA MET A 140 -6.98 2.62 13.79
C MET A 140 -5.97 3.29 14.74
N LEU A 141 -4.74 3.56 14.28
CA LEU A 141 -3.72 4.24 15.11
C LEU A 141 -4.10 5.68 15.44
N PHE A 142 -4.74 6.40 14.52
CA PHE A 142 -5.23 7.75 14.79
C PHE A 142 -6.22 7.78 15.97
N PHE A 143 -7.23 6.90 15.96
CA PHE A 143 -8.23 6.84 17.02
C PHE A 143 -7.75 6.14 18.30
N THR A 144 -6.75 5.27 18.20
CA THR A 144 -6.13 4.62 19.36
C THR A 144 -4.93 5.41 19.91
N HIS A 145 -4.67 6.61 19.41
CA HIS A 145 -3.58 7.49 19.84
C HIS A 145 -2.19 6.81 19.80
N GLY A 146 -1.95 5.99 18.77
CA GLY A 146 -0.68 5.28 18.59
C GLY A 146 -0.57 3.95 19.36
N ASP A 147 -1.64 3.47 20.01
CA ASP A 147 -1.61 2.16 20.66
C ASP A 147 -1.61 1.03 19.62
N MET A 148 -0.40 0.53 19.35
CA MET A 148 -0.14 -0.55 18.41
C MET A 148 -0.80 -1.87 18.83
N ALA A 149 -0.93 -2.14 20.14
CA ALA A 149 -1.60 -3.33 20.64
C ALA A 149 -3.12 -3.23 20.46
N ALA A 150 -3.70 -2.04 20.66
CA ALA A 150 -5.10 -1.79 20.32
C ALA A 150 -5.36 -1.93 18.82
N THR A 151 -4.46 -1.40 17.99
CA THR A 151 -4.53 -1.55 16.53
C THR A 151 -4.50 -3.03 16.11
N ALA A 152 -3.62 -3.84 16.70
CA ALA A 152 -3.58 -5.28 16.45
C ALA A 152 -4.90 -5.98 16.82
N ARG A 153 -5.54 -5.59 17.94
CA ARG A 153 -6.87 -6.12 18.32
C ARG A 153 -7.94 -5.73 17.29
N SER A 154 -7.95 -4.47 16.84
CA SER A 154 -8.87 -3.98 15.82
C SER A 154 -8.70 -4.69 14.46
N CYS A 155 -7.47 -5.07 14.08
CA CYS A 155 -7.28 -5.93 12.90
C CYS A 155 -7.93 -7.32 13.04
N GLY A 156 -8.20 -7.80 14.26
CA GLY A 156 -8.95 -9.03 14.51
C GLY A 156 -10.43 -8.94 14.14
N ASP A 157 -11.00 -7.73 14.12
CA ASP A 157 -12.39 -7.48 13.79
C ASP A 157 -12.63 -7.34 12.27
N ALA A 158 -11.54 -7.21 11.48
CA ALA A 158 -11.62 -7.27 10.03
C ALA A 158 -12.22 -8.61 9.54
N PRO A 159 -12.91 -8.63 8.39
CA PRO A 159 -13.36 -9.86 7.75
C PRO A 159 -12.20 -10.86 7.66
N GLN A 160 -12.47 -12.14 7.97
CA GLN A 160 -11.43 -13.15 8.13
C GLN A 160 -10.42 -13.20 6.97
N ALA A 161 -10.91 -13.10 5.73
CA ALA A 161 -10.07 -13.11 4.53
C ALA A 161 -9.11 -11.91 4.42
N LEU A 162 -9.40 -10.80 5.12
CA LEU A 162 -8.65 -9.55 5.04
C LEU A 162 -7.80 -9.25 6.26
N ARG A 163 -7.91 -10.05 7.34
CA ARG A 163 -7.02 -9.93 8.50
C ARG A 163 -5.55 -9.97 8.12
N PRO A 164 -5.07 -10.91 7.25
CA PRO A 164 -3.69 -10.87 6.75
C PRO A 164 -3.31 -9.52 6.15
N VAL A 165 -4.21 -8.89 5.38
CA VAL A 165 -3.96 -7.59 4.74
C VAL A 165 -3.93 -6.46 5.76
N CYS A 166 -4.81 -6.48 6.76
CA CYS A 166 -4.78 -5.54 7.88
C CYS A 166 -3.45 -5.63 8.64
N PHE A 167 -2.97 -6.85 8.94
CA PHE A 167 -1.69 -7.03 9.61
C PHE A 167 -0.49 -6.66 8.73
N GLN A 168 -0.58 -6.77 7.40
CA GLN A 168 0.40 -6.13 6.51
C GLN A 168 0.38 -4.61 6.64
N GLY A 169 -0.81 -4.00 6.71
CA GLY A 169 -0.96 -2.58 7.02
C GLY A 169 -0.32 -2.21 8.37
N MET A 170 -0.52 -3.02 9.40
CA MET A 170 0.11 -2.83 10.71
C MET A 170 1.64 -2.86 10.60
N GLY A 171 2.19 -3.78 9.80
CA GLY A 171 3.62 -3.84 9.53
C GLY A 171 4.18 -2.57 8.87
N ARG A 172 3.43 -1.95 7.94
CA ARG A 172 3.80 -0.64 7.38
C ARG A 172 3.92 0.40 8.48
N GLU A 173 2.95 0.47 9.38
CA GLU A 173 2.99 1.42 10.51
C GLU A 173 4.17 1.13 11.44
N VAL A 174 4.38 -0.13 11.82
CA VAL A 174 5.51 -0.56 12.66
C VAL A 174 6.85 -0.10 12.08
N SER A 175 7.03 -0.15 10.76
CA SER A 175 8.27 0.30 10.13
C SER A 175 8.58 1.79 10.37
N ALA A 176 7.56 2.64 10.47
CA ALA A 176 7.71 4.06 10.76
C ALA A 176 7.88 4.31 12.27
N TRP A 177 7.06 3.66 13.10
CA TRP A 177 7.05 3.83 14.56
C TRP A 177 8.29 3.24 15.25
N SER A 178 8.92 2.23 14.64
CA SER A 178 10.22 1.71 15.09
C SER A 178 11.41 2.58 14.66
N HIS A 179 11.19 3.64 13.88
CA HIS A 179 12.26 4.40 13.24
C HIS A 179 13.26 3.51 12.48
N GLN A 180 12.73 2.48 11.81
CA GLN A 180 13.50 1.45 11.10
C GLN A 180 14.45 0.61 11.97
N ASP A 181 14.32 0.66 13.29
CA ASP A 181 15.07 -0.25 14.17
C ASP A 181 14.51 -1.67 14.08
N HIS A 182 15.38 -2.63 13.75
CA HIS A 182 14.96 -4.02 13.53
C HIS A 182 14.43 -4.68 14.80
N HIS A 183 15.06 -4.44 15.95
CA HIS A 183 14.66 -5.07 17.20
C HIS A 183 13.30 -4.55 17.67
N GLU A 184 13.09 -3.25 17.56
CA GLU A 184 11.84 -2.59 17.91
C GLU A 184 10.72 -2.99 16.95
N ALA A 185 10.98 -3.05 15.65
CA ALA A 185 10.00 -3.54 14.67
C ALA A 185 9.55 -4.99 14.98
N ILE A 186 10.50 -5.88 15.30
CA ILE A 186 10.18 -7.26 15.69
C ILE A 186 9.37 -7.29 17.00
N ARG A 187 9.73 -6.47 17.99
CA ARG A 187 8.99 -6.34 19.24
C ARG A 187 7.56 -5.85 19.01
N MET A 188 7.35 -4.84 18.17
CA MET A 188 6.01 -4.34 17.87
C MET A 188 5.17 -5.36 17.08
N CYS A 189 5.77 -6.12 16.16
CA CYS A 189 5.06 -7.20 15.47
C CYS A 189 4.64 -8.34 16.42
N SER A 190 5.17 -8.43 17.65
CA SER A 190 4.70 -9.39 18.65
C SER A 190 3.36 -9.01 19.30
N PHE A 191 2.79 -7.84 18.98
CA PHE A 191 1.41 -7.52 19.35
C PHE A 191 0.38 -8.26 18.49
N ALA A 192 0.78 -8.73 17.30
CA ALA A 192 -0.03 -9.66 16.51
C ALA A 192 0.05 -11.07 17.11
N SER A 193 -1.03 -11.85 16.98
CA SER A 193 -1.01 -13.27 17.35
C SER A 193 -0.02 -14.05 16.47
N ALA A 194 0.39 -15.24 16.90
CA ALA A 194 1.31 -16.09 16.13
C ALA A 194 0.81 -16.40 14.71
N GLU A 195 -0.50 -16.46 14.50
CA GLU A 195 -1.12 -16.63 13.18
C GLU A 195 -0.85 -15.44 12.25
N TYR A 196 -0.89 -14.21 12.79
CA TYR A 196 -0.80 -12.98 12.00
C TYR A 196 0.57 -12.28 12.03
N GLN A 197 1.45 -12.68 12.94
CA GLN A 197 2.81 -12.16 13.03
C GLN A 197 3.59 -12.22 11.71
N PRO A 198 3.52 -13.29 10.88
CA PRO A 198 4.18 -13.30 9.57
C PRO A 198 3.74 -12.14 8.68
N TRP A 199 2.46 -11.78 8.70
CA TRP A 199 1.89 -10.71 7.89
C TRP A 199 2.33 -9.31 8.37
N CYS A 200 2.54 -9.13 9.67
CA CYS A 200 3.20 -7.91 10.18
C CYS A 200 4.62 -7.78 9.61
N HIS A 201 5.41 -8.85 9.63
CA HIS A 201 6.76 -8.82 9.06
C HIS A 201 6.76 -8.56 7.54
N VAL A 202 5.76 -9.05 6.80
CA VAL A 202 5.55 -8.71 5.38
C VAL A 202 5.38 -7.21 5.19
N GLY A 203 4.54 -6.56 6.01
CA GLY A 203 4.35 -5.11 5.95
C GLY A 203 5.64 -4.33 6.24
N VAL A 204 6.35 -4.72 7.31
CA VAL A 204 7.61 -4.05 7.69
C VAL A 204 8.65 -4.15 6.57
N VAL A 205 8.90 -5.37 6.07
CA VAL A 205 9.96 -5.59 5.10
C VAL A 205 9.67 -4.93 3.76
N LYS A 206 8.40 -4.94 3.32
CA LYS A 206 7.98 -4.23 2.11
C LYS A 206 8.25 -2.74 2.25
N ASN A 207 7.82 -2.13 3.36
CA ASN A 207 7.99 -0.69 3.55
C ASN A 207 9.47 -0.29 3.71
N PHE A 208 10.30 -1.09 4.37
CA PHE A 208 11.75 -0.84 4.41
C PHE A 208 12.37 -0.79 3.02
N ILE A 209 11.98 -1.71 2.13
CA ILE A 209 12.47 -1.72 0.75
C ILE A 209 11.88 -0.55 -0.05
N ASP A 210 10.60 -0.23 0.12
CA ASP A 210 9.93 0.86 -0.59
C ASP A 210 10.57 2.23 -0.28
N LEU A 211 11.04 2.43 0.96
CA LEU A 211 11.69 3.69 1.38
C LEU A 211 13.07 3.91 0.76
N THR A 212 13.80 2.85 0.44
CA THR A 212 15.20 2.95 -0.02
C THR A 212 15.42 2.42 -1.44
N ALA A 213 14.43 1.74 -2.01
CA ALA A 213 14.52 0.94 -3.23
C ALA A 213 15.65 -0.12 -3.19
N LYS A 214 16.03 -0.60 -2.00
CA LYS A 214 17.14 -1.57 -1.81
C LYS A 214 16.63 -2.86 -1.16
N PRO A 215 16.57 -3.97 -1.92
CA PRO A 215 16.25 -5.29 -1.36
C PRO A 215 17.17 -5.72 -0.21
N ALA A 216 18.42 -5.24 -0.19
CA ALA A 216 19.40 -5.54 0.86
C ALA A 216 18.93 -5.14 2.26
N ASP A 217 18.18 -4.04 2.40
CA ASP A 217 17.67 -3.56 3.69
C ASP A 217 16.60 -4.53 4.23
N GLY A 218 15.70 -4.99 3.36
CA GLY A 218 14.73 -6.02 3.72
C GLY A 218 15.37 -7.38 4.05
N ILE A 219 16.41 -7.79 3.31
CA ILE A 219 17.17 -9.01 3.61
C ILE A 219 17.83 -8.92 5.00
N ALA A 220 18.38 -7.76 5.35
CA ALA A 220 18.98 -7.51 6.65
C ALA A 220 17.94 -7.63 7.79
N TYR A 221 16.75 -7.06 7.60
CA TYR A 221 15.65 -7.20 8.55
C TYR A 221 15.19 -8.66 8.70
N CYS A 222 14.89 -9.36 7.60
CA CYS A 222 14.44 -10.77 7.65
C CYS A 222 15.47 -11.73 8.27
N ARG A 223 16.75 -11.35 8.28
CA ARG A 223 17.80 -12.12 8.97
C ARG A 223 17.64 -12.07 10.50
N SER A 224 17.15 -10.95 11.03
CA SER A 224 16.90 -10.74 12.46
C SER A 224 15.56 -11.35 12.93
N VAL A 225 14.62 -11.59 12.01
CA VAL A 225 13.31 -12.19 12.32
C VAL A 225 13.47 -13.63 12.80
N THR A 226 12.75 -13.99 13.86
CA THR A 226 12.75 -15.34 14.44
C THR A 226 11.49 -16.12 14.06
N GLY A 227 11.59 -17.46 14.03
CA GLY A 227 10.49 -18.36 13.68
C GLY A 227 10.43 -18.67 12.18
N ALA A 228 10.26 -19.95 11.84
CA ALA A 228 10.35 -20.40 10.45
C ALA A 228 9.27 -19.80 9.55
N ALA A 229 8.02 -19.73 10.02
CA ALA A 229 6.91 -19.12 9.28
C ALA A 229 7.14 -17.63 9.02
N ASN A 230 7.54 -16.88 10.05
CA ASN A 230 7.85 -15.44 9.93
C ASN A 230 8.97 -15.19 8.92
N ARG A 231 10.08 -15.95 9.02
CA ARG A 231 11.23 -15.80 8.12
C ARG A 231 10.88 -16.15 6.68
N ARG A 232 10.15 -17.24 6.46
CA ARG A 232 9.71 -17.66 5.12
C ARG A 232 8.87 -16.56 4.47
N GLN A 233 7.83 -16.09 5.15
CA GLN A 233 6.96 -15.05 4.61
C GLN A 233 7.70 -13.72 4.41
N CYS A 234 8.62 -13.37 5.32
CA CYS A 234 9.45 -12.17 5.20
C CYS A 234 10.33 -12.23 3.94
N TYR A 235 11.03 -13.33 3.69
CA TYR A 235 11.86 -13.48 2.49
C TYR A 235 11.04 -13.61 1.21
N GLU A 236 9.84 -14.20 1.26
CA GLU A 236 8.90 -14.15 0.13
C GLU A 236 8.53 -12.71 -0.23
N ALA A 237 8.22 -11.87 0.77
CA ALA A 237 7.93 -10.46 0.56
C ALA A 237 9.13 -9.64 0.05
N VAL A 238 10.36 -9.98 0.44
CA VAL A 238 11.57 -9.44 -0.21
C VAL A 238 11.58 -9.79 -1.70
N GLY A 239 11.25 -11.03 -2.04
CA GLY A 239 11.12 -11.50 -3.41
C GLY A 239 10.08 -10.69 -4.19
N GLU A 240 8.89 -10.48 -3.62
CA GLU A 240 7.84 -9.68 -4.25
C GLU A 240 8.35 -8.26 -4.59
N GLN A 241 9.09 -7.62 -3.68
CA GLN A 241 9.68 -6.31 -3.93
C GLN A 241 10.79 -6.33 -4.98
N ILE A 242 11.63 -7.37 -4.99
CA ILE A 242 12.60 -7.60 -6.08
C ILE A 242 11.88 -7.74 -7.42
N GLY A 243 10.75 -8.44 -7.46
CA GLY A 243 9.92 -8.59 -8.64
C GLY A 243 9.44 -7.25 -9.19
N THR A 244 9.13 -6.29 -8.31
CA THR A 244 8.74 -4.92 -8.67
C THR A 244 9.92 -4.06 -9.11
N LEU A 245 11.07 -4.17 -8.41
CA LEU A 245 12.24 -3.31 -8.62
C LEU A 245 13.15 -3.74 -9.78
N ARG A 246 12.98 -4.97 -10.29
CA ARG A 246 13.83 -5.57 -11.32
C ARG A 246 12.98 -6.17 -12.43
N ASN A 247 13.26 -5.79 -13.67
CA ASN A 247 12.44 -6.17 -14.82
C ASN A 247 12.80 -7.53 -15.42
N ASN A 248 14.03 -8.02 -15.23
CA ASN A 248 14.48 -9.29 -15.82
C ASN A 248 14.87 -10.34 -14.78
N ALA A 249 14.76 -11.61 -15.18
CA ALA A 249 15.00 -12.76 -14.30
C ALA A 249 16.43 -12.83 -13.76
N THR A 250 17.44 -12.46 -14.56
CA THR A 250 18.84 -12.49 -14.14
C THR A 250 19.12 -11.52 -12.98
N GLU A 251 18.59 -10.31 -13.05
CA GLU A 251 18.71 -9.33 -11.97
C GLU A 251 17.95 -9.76 -10.71
N ARG A 252 16.76 -10.34 -10.87
CA ARG A 252 15.98 -10.87 -9.75
C ARG A 252 16.71 -12.01 -9.05
N GLU A 253 17.30 -12.93 -9.82
CA GLU A 253 18.09 -14.05 -9.31
C GLU A 253 19.30 -13.54 -8.52
N ALA A 254 20.04 -12.57 -9.08
CA ALA A 254 21.17 -11.94 -8.40
C ALA A 254 20.74 -11.24 -7.10
N ALA A 255 19.58 -10.57 -7.08
CA ALA A 255 19.06 -9.90 -5.90
C ALA A 255 18.60 -10.86 -4.79
N CYS A 256 18.15 -12.08 -5.12
CA CYS A 256 17.88 -13.12 -4.13
C CYS A 256 19.14 -13.86 -3.64
N GLY A 257 20.28 -13.72 -4.32
CA GLY A 257 21.54 -14.38 -3.96
C GLY A 257 21.98 -14.20 -2.49
N PRO A 258 21.93 -12.99 -1.92
CA PRO A 258 22.30 -12.73 -0.53
C PRO A 258 21.34 -13.32 0.52
N VAL A 259 20.18 -13.86 0.11
CA VAL A 259 19.28 -14.58 1.01
C VAL A 259 19.92 -15.89 1.44
N VAL A 260 19.79 -16.19 2.74
CA VAL A 260 20.30 -17.43 3.34
C VAL A 260 19.69 -18.66 2.65
N ALA A 261 20.47 -19.74 2.53
CA ALA A 261 20.12 -20.88 1.68
C ALA A 261 18.72 -21.44 1.96
N ASP A 262 18.38 -21.66 3.23
CA ASP A 262 17.10 -22.25 3.66
C ASP A 262 15.85 -21.46 3.24
N TYR A 263 16.00 -20.16 2.93
CA TYR A 263 14.88 -19.28 2.57
C TYR A 263 15.02 -18.66 1.18
N ARG A 264 16.06 -19.04 0.42
CA ARG A 264 16.28 -18.50 -0.94
C ARG A 264 15.13 -18.86 -1.88
N ASP A 265 14.55 -20.05 -1.73
CA ASP A 265 13.40 -20.47 -2.54
C ASP A 265 12.16 -19.61 -2.28
N ALA A 266 11.97 -19.11 -1.05
CA ALA A 266 10.89 -18.17 -0.75
C ALA A 266 11.10 -16.83 -1.47
N CYS A 267 12.32 -16.29 -1.44
CA CYS A 267 12.66 -15.09 -2.22
C CYS A 267 12.44 -15.31 -3.72
N ARG A 268 12.89 -16.45 -4.26
CA ARG A 268 12.71 -16.77 -5.69
C ARG A 268 11.24 -16.88 -6.08
N TYR A 269 10.43 -17.49 -5.23
CA TYR A 269 8.99 -17.58 -5.43
C TYR A 269 8.33 -16.20 -5.48
N GLY A 270 8.59 -15.35 -4.47
CA GLY A 270 8.10 -13.97 -4.46
C GLY A 270 8.58 -13.14 -5.65
N ALA A 271 9.83 -13.33 -6.07
CA ALA A 271 10.42 -12.68 -7.25
C ALA A 271 9.89 -13.22 -8.59
N ARG A 272 8.95 -14.18 -8.56
CA ARG A 272 8.37 -14.84 -9.74
C ARG A 272 9.41 -15.55 -10.60
N LEU A 273 10.47 -16.07 -9.99
CA LEU A 273 11.48 -16.92 -10.63
C LEU A 273 11.08 -18.40 -10.61
N THR A 274 10.15 -18.76 -9.72
CA THR A 274 9.56 -20.10 -9.61
C THR A 274 8.04 -20.00 -9.47
N SER A 275 7.32 -21.04 -9.86
CA SER A 275 5.86 -21.15 -9.68
C SER A 275 5.46 -22.03 -8.49
N THR A 276 6.41 -22.80 -7.95
CA THR A 276 6.19 -23.68 -6.81
C THR A 276 6.39 -22.92 -5.50
N PRO A 277 5.39 -22.90 -4.59
CA PRO A 277 5.55 -22.28 -3.28
C PRO A 277 6.67 -22.91 -2.45
N PRO A 278 7.39 -22.14 -1.62
CA PRO A 278 8.42 -22.65 -0.74
C PRO A 278 7.82 -23.58 0.33
N ARG A 279 8.55 -24.64 0.69
CA ARG A 279 8.15 -25.60 1.73
C ARG A 279 8.36 -25.07 3.14
#